data_AF-A0A0G0QTY7-F1
#
_entry.id   AF-A0A0G0QTY7-F1
#
_cell.length_a   1.000
_cell.length_b   1.000
_cell.length_c   1.000
_cell.angle_alpha   90.00
_cell.angle_beta   90.00
_cell.angle_gamma   90.00
#
_symmetry.space_group_name_H-M   'P 1'
#
loop_
_entity.id
_entity.type
_entity.pdbx_description
1 polymer ?
#
loop_
_entity_poly.entity_id
_entity_poly.type
_entity_poly.pdbx_seq_one_letter_code
_entity_poly.pdbx_strand_id
1 'polypeptide(L)'
;MARSGLCWNDGCTGGLGFWGANGHDGIWHIALSESLSKGSFLMPIFSGQGIENYHIGFDLLLALFHKISFIPIPNLYFQVIPPVLAFLVGLLTYKFVLLWTRSEKASLWSTFFVYFGGSFGWLVSLIRGQGWGGESMFWSMQSVSTLINPPFALSLVFLLAGLVLLLKLDEKFSRWIFLLCVLSFGILIEIKVYAGILALGGLMVAGVYSRGVLLPGNRFGFWSQWLGLRIGSTPPNLLKRCLLTKASR
;
A
#
# COMPACT_ATOMS: atom_id res chain seq x y z
N MET A 1 3.18 5.13 24.03
CA MET A 1 2.27 3.98 24.24
C MET A 1 0.98 4.25 23.46
N ALA A 2 0.91 3.80 22.20
CA ALA A 2 -0.32 3.86 21.44
C ALA A 2 -1.31 2.85 22.02
N ARG A 3 -2.32 3.32 22.76
CA ARG A 3 -3.43 2.46 23.21
C ARG A 3 -4.55 2.62 22.18
N SER A 4 -4.59 1.74 21.20
CA SER A 4 -5.80 1.53 20.41
C SER A 4 -6.61 0.44 21.11
N GLY A 5 -7.77 0.77 21.65
CA GLY A 5 -8.63 -0.24 22.26
C GLY A 5 -9.91 0.34 22.83
N LEU A 6 -11.00 -0.39 22.60
CA LEU A 6 -12.28 -0.23 23.26
C LEU A 6 -12.05 -0.36 24.77
N CYS A 7 -12.18 0.73 25.53
CA CYS A 7 -12.15 0.68 26.98
C CYS A 7 -13.50 0.17 27.52
N TRP A 8 -13.48 -0.84 28.39
CA TRP A 8 -14.68 -1.49 28.97
C TRP A 8 -14.77 -1.44 30.51
N ASN A 9 -13.86 -0.72 31.20
CA ASN A 9 -13.82 -0.67 32.68
C ASN A 9 -14.35 0.65 33.26
N ASP A 10 -14.56 0.67 34.59
CA ASP A 10 -15.18 1.73 35.41
C ASP A 10 -14.62 3.16 35.20
N GLY A 11 -13.44 3.31 34.59
CA GLY A 11 -12.89 4.61 34.15
C GLY A 11 -13.51 5.18 32.86
N CYS A 12 -14.40 4.43 32.21
CA CYS A 12 -15.04 4.75 30.92
C CYS A 12 -16.57 4.78 31.01
N THR A 13 -17.14 5.00 32.21
CA THR A 13 -18.59 5.13 32.46
C THR A 13 -19.44 4.00 31.83
N GLY A 14 -18.96 2.75 31.87
CA GLY A 14 -19.73 1.59 31.38
C GLY A 14 -20.03 1.57 29.88
N GLY A 15 -19.28 2.31 29.06
CA GLY A 15 -19.46 2.41 27.60
C GLY A 15 -18.16 2.23 26.80
N LEU A 16 -18.25 2.41 25.48
CA LEU A 16 -17.09 2.32 24.57
C LEU A 16 -16.30 3.63 24.53
N GLY A 17 -15.08 3.61 25.06
CA GLY A 17 -14.13 4.72 24.93
C GLY A 17 -13.12 4.53 23.79
N PHE A 18 -12.88 5.57 23.00
CA PHE A 18 -11.84 5.64 21.98
C PHE A 18 -10.76 6.65 22.37
N TRP A 19 -9.49 6.37 22.05
CA TRP A 19 -8.36 7.23 22.44
C TRP A 19 -7.34 7.42 21.32
N GLY A 20 -6.52 8.47 21.45
CA GLY A 20 -5.51 8.84 20.45
C GLY A 20 -6.12 9.09 19.09
N ALA A 21 -5.46 8.62 18.03
CA ALA A 21 -5.96 8.74 16.65
C ALA A 21 -7.34 8.09 16.45
N ASN A 22 -7.68 7.04 17.22
CA ASN A 22 -8.98 6.38 17.09
C ASN A 22 -10.13 7.16 17.72
N GLY A 23 -9.83 8.10 18.64
CA GLY A 23 -10.84 9.00 19.23
C GLY A 23 -11.44 9.98 18.23
N HIS A 24 -10.77 10.18 17.08
CA HIS A 24 -11.24 11.04 15.99
C HIS A 24 -11.44 10.21 14.72
N ASP A 25 -10.34 9.70 14.14
CA ASP A 25 -10.35 9.02 12.85
C ASP A 25 -11.07 7.67 12.91
N GLY A 26 -10.88 6.92 14.00
CA GLY A 26 -11.52 5.61 14.19
C GLY A 26 -13.04 5.72 14.26
N ILE A 27 -13.55 6.65 15.06
CA ILE A 27 -15.00 6.92 15.16
C ILE A 27 -15.55 7.38 13.81
N TRP A 28 -14.83 8.26 13.12
CA TRP A 28 -15.21 8.75 11.81
C TRP A 28 -15.39 7.61 10.80
N HIS A 29 -14.42 6.70 10.69
CA HIS A 29 -14.50 5.55 9.78
C HIS A 29 -15.65 4.59 10.13
N ILE A 30 -15.89 4.35 11.42
CA ILE A 30 -17.00 3.49 11.86
C ILE A 30 -18.34 4.13 11.50
N ALA A 31 -18.54 5.41 11.84
CA ALA A 31 -19.78 6.12 11.57
C ALA A 31 -20.08 6.21 10.07
N LEU A 32 -19.05 6.45 9.25
CA LEU A 32 -19.17 6.51 7.81
C LEU A 32 -19.51 5.16 7.20
N SER A 33 -18.80 4.11 7.61
CA SER A 33 -19.05 2.74 7.15
C SER A 33 -20.45 2.25 7.56
N GLU A 34 -20.92 2.59 8.76
CA GLU A 34 -22.29 2.31 9.21
C GLU A 34 -23.33 3.00 8.32
N SER A 35 -23.13 4.28 7.99
CA SER A 35 -23.99 5.05 7.07
C SER A 35 -24.03 4.42 5.68
N LEU A 36 -22.86 4.12 5.11
CA LEU A 36 -22.72 3.49 3.79
C LEU A 36 -23.35 2.09 3.76
N SER A 37 -23.25 1.31 4.83
CA SER A 37 -23.90 0.01 4.91
C SER A 37 -25.43 0.12 4.86
N LYS A 38 -26.01 1.24 5.27
CA LYS A 38 -27.45 1.51 5.15
C LYS A 38 -27.84 2.07 3.78
N GLY A 39 -26.88 2.20 2.85
CA GLY A 39 -27.08 2.81 1.54
C GLY A 39 -27.17 4.34 1.60
N SER A 40 -26.76 4.96 2.71
CA SER A 40 -26.78 6.40 2.90
C SER A 40 -25.45 7.02 2.50
N PHE A 41 -25.52 8.05 1.65
CA PHE A 41 -24.39 8.93 1.30
C PHE A 41 -24.43 10.26 2.09
N LEU A 42 -25.22 10.31 3.16
CA LEU A 42 -25.28 11.46 4.06
C LEU A 42 -24.13 11.43 5.06
N MET A 43 -23.69 12.63 5.42
CA MET A 43 -22.68 12.90 6.42
C MET A 43 -23.17 12.44 7.81
N PRO A 44 -22.52 11.44 8.45
CA PRO A 44 -23.04 10.86 9.69
C PRO A 44 -22.94 11.82 10.90
N ILE A 45 -22.08 12.84 10.80
CA ILE A 45 -21.85 13.83 11.87
C ILE A 45 -22.52 15.18 11.61
N PHE A 46 -23.17 15.38 10.45
CA PHE A 46 -23.81 16.64 10.11
C PHE A 46 -25.08 16.41 9.27
N SER A 47 -26.23 16.58 9.92
CA SER A 47 -27.53 16.24 9.35
C SER A 47 -27.84 17.07 8.09
N GLY A 48 -28.44 16.41 7.10
CA GLY A 48 -28.90 17.05 5.86
C GLY A 48 -27.82 17.34 4.82
N GLN A 49 -26.56 17.04 5.10
CA GLN A 49 -25.47 17.18 4.12
C GLN A 49 -25.02 15.83 3.56
N GLY A 50 -24.61 15.83 2.30
CA GLY A 50 -23.93 14.70 1.67
C GLY A 50 -22.46 14.59 2.10
N ILE A 51 -21.85 13.44 1.83
CA ILE A 51 -20.39 13.27 1.94
C ILE A 51 -19.73 14.00 0.77
N GLU A 52 -18.88 14.98 1.07
CA GLU A 52 -18.13 15.74 0.06
C GLU A 52 -16.63 15.75 0.39
N ASN A 53 -15.78 15.87 -0.63
CA ASN A 53 -14.33 15.98 -0.52
C ASN A 53 -13.67 14.89 0.35
N TYR A 54 -14.19 13.66 0.27
CA TYR A 54 -13.73 12.53 1.07
C TYR A 54 -13.53 11.27 0.24
N HIS A 55 -12.52 10.47 0.61
CA HIS A 55 -12.17 9.22 -0.07
C HIS A 55 -12.83 8.04 0.66
N ILE A 56 -13.95 7.55 0.12
CA ILE A 56 -14.81 6.55 0.79
C ILE A 56 -14.37 5.10 0.59
N GLY A 57 -13.27 4.84 -0.13
CA GLY A 57 -12.92 3.49 -0.60
C GLY A 57 -12.67 2.49 0.53
N PHE A 58 -12.01 2.91 1.61
CA PHE A 58 -11.82 2.06 2.79
C PHE A 58 -13.16 1.76 3.49
N ASP A 59 -13.99 2.79 3.70
CA ASP A 59 -15.26 2.69 4.42
C ASP A 59 -16.29 1.87 3.63
N LEU A 60 -16.28 1.98 2.30
CA LEU A 60 -17.11 1.18 1.42
C LEU A 60 -16.73 -0.31 1.49
N LEU A 61 -15.44 -0.63 1.55
CA LEU A 61 -14.98 -2.01 1.77
C LEU A 61 -15.41 -2.55 3.13
N LEU A 62 -15.34 -1.72 4.17
CA LEU A 62 -15.77 -2.11 5.51
C LEU A 62 -17.28 -2.36 5.57
N ALA A 63 -18.08 -1.48 4.96
CA ALA A 63 -19.52 -1.63 4.80
C ALA A 63 -19.89 -2.90 4.01
N LEU A 64 -19.15 -3.18 2.92
CA LEU A 64 -19.33 -4.40 2.12
C LEU A 64 -19.03 -5.66 2.95
N PHE A 65 -17.92 -5.69 3.68
CA PHE A 65 -17.58 -6.83 4.53
C PHE A 65 -18.61 -7.03 5.64
N HIS A 66 -19.12 -5.94 6.24
CA HIS A 66 -20.22 -6.02 7.19
C HIS A 66 -21.46 -6.66 6.57
N LYS A 67 -21.85 -6.24 5.36
CA LYS A 67 -23.01 -6.79 4.65
C LYS A 67 -22.90 -8.26 4.30
N ILE A 68 -21.70 -8.73 3.95
CA ILE A 68 -21.48 -10.12 3.53
C ILE A 68 -21.27 -11.04 4.75
N SER A 69 -20.50 -10.59 5.74
CA SER A 69 -20.11 -11.42 6.89
C SER A 69 -21.05 -11.29 8.10
N PHE A 70 -21.88 -10.25 8.12
CA PHE A 70 -22.71 -9.84 9.27
C PHE A 70 -21.91 -9.51 10.55
N ILE A 71 -20.57 -9.40 10.45
CA ILE A 71 -19.72 -8.99 11.59
C ILE A 71 -19.90 -7.49 11.83
N PRO A 72 -20.11 -7.04 13.08
CA PRO A 72 -20.23 -5.61 13.40
C PRO A 72 -19.04 -4.79 12.90
N ILE A 73 -19.30 -3.60 12.37
CA ILE A 73 -18.27 -2.70 11.80
C ILE A 73 -17.15 -2.37 12.81
N PRO A 74 -17.42 -2.07 14.09
CA PRO A 74 -16.34 -1.87 15.07
C PRO A 74 -15.43 -3.10 15.22
N ASN A 75 -15.97 -4.30 15.18
CA ASN A 75 -15.20 -5.54 15.28
C ASN A 75 -14.37 -5.74 14.01
N LEU A 76 -14.93 -5.46 12.83
CA LEU A 76 -14.16 -5.47 11.59
C LEU A 76 -13.00 -4.47 11.66
N TYR A 77 -13.27 -3.22 12.04
CA TYR A 77 -12.27 -2.14 12.07
C TYR A 77 -11.13 -2.40 13.05
N PHE A 78 -11.42 -2.85 14.28
CA PHE A 78 -10.40 -2.98 15.32
C PHE A 78 -9.79 -4.37 15.47
N GLN A 79 -10.51 -5.43 15.10
CA GLN A 79 -10.10 -6.80 15.46
C GLN A 79 -9.81 -7.67 14.23
N VAL A 80 -10.60 -7.54 13.16
CA VAL A 80 -10.45 -8.42 11.99
C VAL A 80 -9.53 -7.82 10.94
N ILE A 81 -9.79 -6.57 10.53
CA ILE A 81 -9.05 -5.92 9.44
C ILE A 81 -7.58 -5.70 9.79
N PRO A 82 -7.18 -5.20 10.99
CA PRO A 82 -5.78 -4.91 11.26
C PRO A 82 -4.85 -6.14 11.17
N PRO A 83 -5.17 -7.31 11.75
CA PRO A 83 -4.35 -8.52 11.56
C PRO A 83 -4.28 -9.00 10.11
N VAL A 84 -5.39 -8.91 9.37
CA VAL A 84 -5.43 -9.28 7.95
C VAL A 84 -4.53 -8.36 7.12
N LEU A 85 -4.62 -7.04 7.32
CA LEU A 85 -3.77 -6.07 6.64
C LEU A 85 -2.30 -6.26 7.00
N ALA A 86 -1.99 -6.50 8.29
CA ALA A 86 -0.63 -6.78 8.73
C ALA A 86 -0.05 -7.97 7.96
N PHE A 87 -0.76 -9.10 7.96
CA PHE A 87 -0.33 -10.31 7.24
C PHE A 87 -0.12 -10.06 5.75
N LEU A 88 -1.06 -9.38 5.09
CA LEU A 88 -0.97 -9.07 3.66
C LEU A 88 0.21 -8.14 3.34
N VAL A 89 0.44 -7.10 4.15
CA VAL A 89 1.57 -6.18 3.98
C VAL A 89 2.89 -6.94 4.07
N GLY A 90 3.08 -7.80 5.08
CA GLY A 90 4.31 -8.59 5.20
C GLY A 90 4.48 -9.58 4.04
N LEU A 91 3.42 -10.32 3.70
CA LEU A 91 3.45 -11.30 2.61
C LEU A 91 3.79 -10.64 1.26
N LEU A 92 3.14 -9.52 0.95
CA LEU A 92 3.35 -8.79 -0.30
C LEU A 92 4.71 -8.09 -0.32
N THR A 93 5.19 -7.57 0.81
CA THR A 93 6.55 -7.02 0.92
C THR A 93 7.59 -8.09 0.59
N TYR A 94 7.50 -9.24 1.26
CA TYR A 94 8.40 -10.37 1.03
C TYR A 94 8.39 -10.76 -0.45
N LYS A 95 7.20 -10.94 -1.03
CA LYS A 95 7.02 -11.35 -2.42
C LYS A 95 7.54 -10.32 -3.41
N PHE A 96 7.28 -9.04 -3.18
CA PHE A 96 7.77 -7.95 -4.03
C PHE A 96 9.29 -7.93 -4.07
N VAL A 97 9.94 -7.91 -2.89
CA VAL A 97 11.40 -7.86 -2.79
C VAL A 97 12.03 -9.13 -3.36
N LEU A 98 11.42 -10.29 -3.16
CA LEU A 98 11.92 -11.55 -3.71
C LEU A 98 11.90 -11.54 -5.24
N LEU A 99 10.80 -11.08 -5.85
CA LEU A 99 10.70 -11.00 -7.30
C LEU A 99 11.65 -9.94 -7.87
N TRP A 100 11.80 -8.80 -7.18
CA TRP A 100 12.63 -7.70 -7.65
C TRP A 100 14.12 -8.00 -7.54
N THR A 101 14.56 -8.55 -6.40
CA THR A 101 15.98 -8.73 -6.08
C THR A 101 16.49 -10.16 -6.27
N ARG A 102 15.57 -11.14 -6.40
CA ARG A 102 15.87 -12.59 -6.41
C ARG A 102 16.63 -13.07 -5.17
N SER A 103 16.50 -12.36 -4.05
CA SER A 103 17.21 -12.67 -2.81
C SER A 103 16.26 -12.89 -1.64
N GLU A 104 16.24 -14.11 -1.11
CA GLU A 104 15.45 -14.44 0.09
C GLU A 104 15.93 -13.65 1.30
N LYS A 105 17.24 -13.43 1.45
CA LYS A 105 17.81 -12.65 2.55
C LYS A 105 17.32 -11.20 2.50
N ALA A 106 17.34 -10.57 1.32
CA ALA A 106 16.83 -9.21 1.16
C ALA A 106 15.34 -9.16 1.51
N SER A 107 14.57 -10.15 1.05
CA SER A 107 13.12 -10.24 1.29
C SER A 107 12.78 -10.40 2.76
N LEU A 108 13.50 -11.25 3.49
CA LEU A 108 13.35 -11.43 4.94
C LEU A 108 13.68 -10.14 5.70
N TRP A 109 14.82 -9.50 5.40
CA TRP A 109 15.22 -8.27 6.07
C TRP A 109 14.27 -7.11 5.78
N SER A 110 13.81 -6.95 4.54
CA SER A 110 12.80 -5.94 4.20
C SER A 110 11.50 -6.17 4.97
N THR A 111 11.03 -7.41 5.04
CA THR A 111 9.81 -7.76 5.79
C THR A 111 9.99 -7.51 7.29
N PHE A 112 11.16 -7.85 7.85
CA PHE A 112 11.51 -7.55 9.23
C PHE A 112 11.43 -6.04 9.51
N PHE A 113 12.06 -5.20 8.68
CA PHE A 113 12.03 -3.75 8.88
C PHE A 113 10.64 -3.13 8.64
N VAL A 114 9.80 -3.73 7.80
CA VAL A 114 8.40 -3.28 7.66
C VAL A 114 7.59 -3.48 8.94
N TYR A 115 7.91 -4.46 9.79
CA TYR A 115 7.22 -4.65 11.08
C TYR A 115 7.94 -3.98 12.25
N PHE A 116 9.26 -4.09 12.31
CA PHE A 116 10.07 -3.73 13.47
C PHE A 116 10.95 -2.50 13.22
N GLY A 117 10.90 -1.93 12.02
CA GLY A 117 11.58 -0.68 11.70
C GLY A 117 10.96 0.50 12.45
N GLY A 118 11.81 1.45 12.79
CA GLY A 118 11.38 2.67 13.45
C GLY A 118 12.40 3.76 13.27
N SER A 119 12.01 4.96 13.62
CA SER A 119 12.86 6.14 13.66
C SER A 119 13.52 6.26 15.02
N PHE A 120 14.63 7.01 15.07
CA PHE A 120 15.30 7.37 16.31
C PHE A 120 14.61 8.54 17.04
N GLY A 121 13.30 8.75 16.84
CA GLY A 121 12.57 9.89 17.41
C GLY A 121 12.50 9.87 18.94
N TRP A 122 12.53 8.65 19.50
CA TRP A 122 12.66 8.42 20.94
C TRP A 122 13.98 8.93 21.51
N LEU A 123 15.08 8.87 20.76
CA LEU A 123 16.38 9.35 21.22
C LEU A 123 16.37 10.87 21.33
N VAL A 124 15.77 11.57 20.36
CA VAL A 124 15.61 13.04 20.41
C VAL A 124 14.74 13.45 21.60
N SER A 125 13.64 12.72 21.84
CA SER A 125 12.76 12.97 23.00
C SER A 125 13.50 12.77 24.32
N LEU A 126 14.34 11.74 24.40
CA LEU A 126 15.17 11.45 25.57
C LEU A 126 16.20 12.54 25.84
N ILE A 127 16.91 13.01 24.81
CA ILE A 127 17.89 14.11 24.91
C ILE A 127 17.23 15.41 25.38
N ARG A 128 15.96 15.63 25.00
CA ARG A 128 15.16 16.81 25.42
C ARG A 128 14.51 16.66 26.80
N GLY A 129 14.75 15.57 27.52
CA GLY A 129 14.11 15.31 28.82
C GLY A 129 12.59 15.04 28.73
N GLN A 130 12.06 14.72 27.55
CA GLN A 130 10.64 14.47 27.30
C GLN A 130 10.27 12.98 27.43
N GLY A 131 11.23 12.12 27.81
CA GLY A 131 11.04 10.70 28.02
C GLY A 131 10.93 9.87 26.74
N TRP A 132 10.25 8.72 26.84
CA TRP A 132 10.12 7.72 25.78
C TRP A 132 8.93 8.04 24.85
N GLY A 133 9.09 9.09 24.05
CA GLY A 133 8.10 9.56 23.08
C GLY A 133 8.65 9.67 21.66
N GLY A 134 8.02 10.53 20.86
CA GLY A 134 8.62 10.99 19.60
C GLY A 134 8.43 10.12 18.37
N GLU A 135 7.45 9.21 18.35
CA GLU A 135 7.09 8.46 17.14
C GLU A 135 6.75 9.39 15.95
N SER A 136 6.17 10.56 16.24
CA SER A 136 5.79 11.57 15.24
C SER A 136 6.88 12.62 14.96
N MET A 137 8.05 12.53 15.58
CA MET A 137 9.10 13.56 15.47
C MET A 137 9.57 13.82 14.05
N PHE A 138 9.59 12.78 13.21
CA PHE A 138 10.02 12.88 11.81
C PHE A 138 8.86 12.91 10.83
N TRP A 139 7.64 13.13 11.32
CA TRP A 139 6.44 13.22 10.49
C TRP A 139 6.25 12.00 9.58
N SER A 140 6.78 10.86 10.02
CA SER A 140 6.73 9.58 9.32
C SER A 140 5.98 8.57 10.19
N MET A 141 5.11 7.80 9.54
CA MET A 141 4.41 6.70 10.19
C MET A 141 5.44 5.64 10.59
N GLN A 142 5.52 5.33 11.88
CA GLN A 142 6.38 4.26 12.38
C GLN A 142 5.75 2.91 12.06
N SER A 143 6.57 1.88 11.83
CA SER A 143 6.07 0.53 11.47
C SER A 143 5.04 0.02 12.47
N VAL A 144 5.32 0.18 13.78
CA VAL A 144 4.42 -0.23 14.88
C VAL A 144 3.06 0.48 14.85
N SER A 145 3.01 1.70 14.31
CA SER A 145 1.81 2.54 14.32
C SER A 145 1.01 2.41 13.02
N THR A 146 1.55 1.77 11.98
CA THR A 146 0.91 1.59 10.65
C THR A 146 -0.56 1.15 10.74
N LEU A 147 -0.86 0.18 11.61
CA LEU A 147 -2.19 -0.40 11.74
C LEU A 147 -3.19 0.49 12.50
N ILE A 148 -2.73 1.57 13.14
CA ILE A 148 -3.61 2.58 13.77
C ILE A 148 -4.41 3.33 12.71
N ASN A 149 -3.91 3.38 11.45
CA ASN A 149 -4.63 3.93 10.31
C ASN A 149 -4.89 2.80 9.28
N PRO A 150 -5.98 2.03 9.44
CA PRO A 150 -6.34 0.97 8.51
C PRO A 150 -6.47 1.40 7.03
N PRO A 151 -7.01 2.59 6.67
CA PRO A 151 -6.97 3.06 5.29
C PRO A 151 -5.55 3.17 4.73
N PHE A 152 -4.61 3.71 5.51
CA PHE A 152 -3.20 3.76 5.11
C PHE A 152 -2.62 2.35 4.95
N ALA A 153 -2.83 1.44 5.90
CA ALA A 153 -2.37 0.06 5.80
C ALA A 153 -2.96 -0.66 4.57
N LEU A 154 -4.24 -0.43 4.25
CA LEU A 154 -4.89 -0.97 3.06
C LEU A 154 -4.27 -0.40 1.77
N SER A 155 -3.93 0.89 1.75
CA SER A 155 -3.24 1.49 0.59
C SER A 155 -1.88 0.82 0.33
N LEU A 156 -1.15 0.40 1.37
CA LEU A 156 0.10 -0.35 1.21
C LEU A 156 -0.13 -1.73 0.59
N VAL A 157 -1.21 -2.42 0.96
CA VAL A 157 -1.59 -3.71 0.36
C VAL A 157 -1.80 -3.57 -1.15
N PHE A 158 -2.62 -2.61 -1.57
CA PHE A 158 -2.88 -2.38 -2.99
C PHE A 158 -1.66 -1.88 -3.75
N LEU A 159 -0.84 -1.01 -3.14
CA LEU A 159 0.42 -0.54 -3.71
C LEU A 159 1.39 -1.71 -3.95
N LEU A 160 1.65 -2.53 -2.94
CA LEU A 160 2.56 -3.68 -3.04
C LEU A 160 2.01 -4.74 -4.00
N ALA A 161 0.70 -5.00 -3.99
CA ALA A 161 0.07 -5.88 -4.96
C ALA A 161 0.26 -5.37 -6.39
N GLY A 162 0.04 -4.08 -6.64
CA GLY A 162 0.28 -3.43 -7.92
C GLY A 162 1.73 -3.58 -8.38
N LEU A 163 2.70 -3.36 -7.49
CA LEU A 163 4.12 -3.54 -7.78
C LEU A 163 4.49 -5.01 -8.11
N VAL A 164 3.96 -5.97 -7.36
CA VAL A 164 4.15 -7.41 -7.64
C VAL A 164 3.56 -7.77 -9.01
N LEU A 165 2.37 -7.27 -9.34
CA LEU A 165 1.72 -7.51 -10.63
C LEU A 165 2.50 -6.85 -11.78
N LEU A 166 3.06 -5.66 -11.55
CA LEU A 166 3.90 -4.95 -12.50
C LEU A 166 5.16 -5.76 -12.86
N LEU A 167 5.87 -6.31 -11.87
CA LEU A 167 7.03 -7.17 -12.12
C LEU A 167 6.64 -8.42 -12.92
N LYS A 168 5.49 -9.03 -12.64
CA LYS A 168 4.99 -10.18 -13.40
C LYS A 168 4.65 -9.84 -14.85
N LEU A 169 4.11 -8.64 -15.09
CA LEU A 169 3.81 -8.17 -16.44
C LEU A 169 5.08 -7.96 -17.26
N ASP A 170 6.15 -7.48 -16.63
CA ASP A 170 7.45 -7.29 -17.25
C ASP A 170 8.08 -8.63 -17.68
N GLU A 171 7.93 -9.68 -16.87
CA GLU A 171 8.37 -11.04 -17.24
C GLU A 171 7.53 -11.62 -18.39
N LYS A 172 6.20 -11.52 -18.29
CA LYS A 172 5.26 -12.04 -19.29
C LYS A 172 3.95 -11.28 -19.24
N PHE A 173 3.61 -10.65 -20.35
CA PHE A 173 2.35 -9.95 -20.48
C PHE A 173 1.15 -10.91 -20.38
N SER A 174 0.16 -10.51 -19.59
CA SER A 174 -1.14 -11.15 -19.47
C SER A 174 -2.20 -10.08 -19.26
N ARG A 175 -3.25 -10.09 -20.08
CA ARG A 175 -4.34 -9.09 -20.01
C ARG A 175 -5.00 -9.06 -18.63
N TRP A 176 -5.19 -10.21 -18.00
CA TRP A 176 -5.77 -10.31 -16.66
C TRP A 176 -4.86 -9.70 -15.59
N ILE A 177 -3.56 -9.98 -15.65
CA ILE A 177 -2.58 -9.39 -14.71
C ILE A 177 -2.51 -7.88 -14.92
N PHE A 178 -2.62 -7.42 -16.17
CA PHE A 178 -2.66 -6.00 -16.50
C PHE A 178 -3.90 -5.30 -15.92
N LEU A 179 -5.08 -5.87 -16.10
CA LEU A 179 -6.32 -5.34 -15.52
C LEU A 179 -6.23 -5.29 -13.98
N LEU A 180 -5.72 -6.34 -13.34
CA LEU A 180 -5.52 -6.35 -11.89
C LEU A 180 -4.51 -5.30 -11.44
N CYS A 181 -3.42 -5.10 -12.20
CA CYS A 181 -2.42 -4.08 -11.91
C CYS A 181 -3.02 -2.67 -11.99
N VAL A 182 -3.78 -2.38 -13.04
CA VAL A 182 -4.51 -1.11 -13.21
C VAL A 182 -5.50 -0.89 -12.08
N LEU A 183 -6.28 -1.91 -11.71
CA LEU A 183 -7.21 -1.85 -10.58
C LEU A 183 -6.48 -1.55 -9.26
N SER A 184 -5.37 -2.26 -9.00
CA SER A 184 -4.58 -2.09 -7.78
C SER A 184 -4.04 -0.67 -7.62
N PHE A 185 -3.56 -0.04 -8.69
CA PHE A 185 -3.10 1.35 -8.62
C PHE A 185 -4.25 2.37 -8.67
N GLY A 186 -5.30 2.11 -9.46
CA GLY A 186 -6.42 3.03 -9.64
C GLY A 186 -7.23 3.26 -8.37
N ILE A 187 -7.46 2.20 -7.58
CA ILE A 187 -8.23 2.30 -6.33
C ILE A 187 -7.50 3.06 -5.22
N LEU A 188 -6.18 3.28 -5.34
CA LEU A 188 -5.39 3.96 -4.31
C LEU A 188 -5.90 5.37 -4.01
N ILE A 189 -6.41 6.10 -5.02
CA ILE A 189 -6.95 7.45 -4.81
C ILE A 189 -8.15 7.42 -3.85
N GLU A 190 -9.03 6.42 -4.00
CA GLU A 190 -10.22 6.25 -3.17
C GLU A 190 -9.93 5.73 -1.77
N ILE A 191 -8.77 5.09 -1.55
CA ILE A 191 -8.36 4.60 -0.23
C ILE A 191 -7.54 5.65 0.51
N LYS A 192 -6.55 6.23 -0.18
CA LYS A 192 -5.64 7.25 0.34
C LYS A 192 -5.02 8.03 -0.82
N VAL A 193 -5.52 9.23 -1.08
CA VAL A 193 -5.07 10.07 -2.20
C VAL A 193 -3.56 10.24 -2.32
N TYR A 194 -2.85 10.43 -1.20
CA TYR A 194 -1.39 10.56 -1.22
C TYR A 194 -0.68 9.29 -1.75
N ALA A 195 -1.19 8.10 -1.44
CA ALA A 195 -0.66 6.86 -2.00
C ALA A 195 -0.93 6.79 -3.52
N GLY A 196 -2.13 7.20 -3.96
CA GLY A 196 -2.48 7.28 -5.38
C GLY A 196 -1.61 8.24 -6.16
N ILE A 197 -1.43 9.47 -5.67
CA ILE A 197 -0.59 10.50 -6.31
C ILE A 197 0.85 10.02 -6.41
N LEU A 198 1.43 9.48 -5.33
CA LEU A 198 2.80 8.98 -5.35
C LEU A 198 2.97 7.79 -6.29
N ALA A 199 2.02 6.86 -6.31
CA ALA A 199 2.07 5.70 -7.19
C ALA A 199 1.97 6.09 -8.67
N LEU A 200 0.98 6.91 -9.03
CA LEU A 200 0.78 7.36 -10.41
C LEU A 200 1.93 8.26 -10.87
N GLY A 201 2.41 9.17 -10.02
CA GLY A 201 3.59 9.99 -10.30
C GLY A 201 4.84 9.14 -10.50
N GLY A 202 5.07 8.14 -9.65
CA GLY A 202 6.18 7.20 -9.79
C GLY A 202 6.11 6.37 -11.08
N LEU A 203 4.93 5.86 -11.41
CA LEU A 203 4.68 5.13 -12.67
C LEU A 203 4.90 6.03 -13.90
N MET A 204 4.46 7.29 -13.84
CA MET A 204 4.70 8.27 -14.90
C MET A 204 6.20 8.51 -15.10
N VAL A 205 6.95 8.77 -14.02
CA VAL A 205 8.40 8.97 -14.08
C VAL A 205 9.10 7.71 -14.62
N ALA A 206 8.75 6.52 -14.14
CA ALA A 206 9.31 5.26 -14.64
C ALA A 206 8.98 5.05 -16.13
N GLY A 207 7.76 5.40 -16.55
CA GLY A 207 7.32 5.35 -17.94
C GLY A 207 8.08 6.31 -18.86
N VAL A 208 8.34 7.53 -18.40
CA VAL A 208 9.14 8.51 -19.14
C VAL A 208 10.60 8.10 -19.18
N TYR A 209 11.18 7.67 -18.05
CA TYR A 209 12.57 7.23 -17.97
C TYR A 209 12.85 6.03 -18.89
N SER A 210 11.96 5.03 -18.88
CA SER A 210 12.08 3.88 -19.77
C SER A 210 12.04 4.26 -21.25
N ARG A 211 11.33 5.34 -21.63
CA ARG A 211 11.30 5.86 -23.01
C ARG A 211 12.47 6.80 -23.33
N GLY A 212 12.92 7.61 -22.38
CA GLY A 212 13.99 8.60 -22.56
C GLY A 212 15.39 7.99 -22.69
N VAL A 213 15.61 6.78 -22.18
CA VAL A 213 16.85 6.00 -22.33
C VAL A 213 16.83 5.11 -23.59
N LEU A 214 15.70 5.06 -24.33
CA LEU A 214 15.53 4.25 -25.56
C LEU A 214 15.98 4.94 -26.86
N LEU A 215 16.93 5.87 -26.78
CA LEU A 215 17.89 6.16 -27.85
C LEU A 215 19.29 6.09 -27.21
N PRO A 216 20.14 5.07 -27.41
CA PRO A 216 20.05 3.83 -28.19
C PRO A 216 20.22 2.54 -27.34
N GLY A 217 19.54 1.44 -27.74
CA GLY A 217 19.98 0.08 -27.39
C GLY A 217 19.22 -0.67 -26.29
N ASN A 218 17.92 -0.87 -26.51
CA ASN A 218 17.22 -2.14 -26.27
C ASN A 218 17.44 -2.83 -24.90
N ARG A 219 16.75 -2.34 -23.86
CA ARG A 219 16.27 -3.15 -22.72
C ARG A 219 14.99 -2.52 -22.18
N PHE A 220 13.84 -2.81 -22.79
CA PHE A 220 12.50 -2.86 -22.16
C PHE A 220 11.48 -3.07 -23.29
N GLY A 221 11.08 -4.33 -23.48
CA GLY A 221 10.09 -4.75 -24.49
C GLY A 221 8.64 -4.38 -24.13
N PHE A 222 8.43 -3.51 -23.14
CA PHE A 222 7.12 -3.15 -22.61
C PHE A 222 6.21 -2.47 -23.65
N TRP A 223 6.79 -1.69 -24.57
CA TRP A 223 6.01 -0.87 -25.51
C TRP A 223 5.86 -1.45 -26.93
N SER A 224 6.73 -2.37 -27.37
CA SER A 224 6.58 -3.00 -28.69
C SER A 224 5.33 -3.89 -28.78
N GLN A 225 4.86 -4.42 -27.64
CA GLN A 225 3.62 -5.19 -27.56
C GLN A 225 2.36 -4.30 -27.55
N TRP A 226 2.47 -3.02 -27.16
CA TRP A 226 1.34 -2.10 -27.07
C TRP A 226 0.85 -1.61 -28.44
N LEU A 227 1.73 -1.58 -29.44
CA LEU A 227 1.43 -1.11 -30.80
C LEU A 227 1.06 -2.23 -31.79
N GLY A 228 1.02 -3.50 -31.36
CA GLY A 228 0.74 -4.62 -32.27
C GLY A 228 1.79 -4.84 -33.38
N LEU A 229 2.89 -4.07 -33.38
CA LEU A 229 3.99 -4.21 -34.31
C LEU A 229 4.86 -5.37 -33.85
N ARG A 230 4.62 -6.55 -34.43
CA ARG A 230 5.58 -7.68 -34.41
C ARG A 230 6.85 -7.23 -35.12
N ILE A 231 7.77 -6.60 -34.41
CA ILE A 231 9.15 -6.50 -34.88
C ILE A 231 9.81 -7.81 -34.49
N GLY A 232 10.13 -8.60 -35.52
CA GLY A 232 10.69 -9.94 -35.39
C GLY A 232 11.89 -9.97 -34.45
N SER A 233 11.88 -10.94 -33.53
CA SER A 233 13.03 -11.28 -32.71
C SER A 233 14.17 -11.74 -33.61
N THR A 234 15.23 -10.94 -33.73
CA THR A 234 16.53 -11.41 -34.20
C THR A 234 17.11 -12.38 -33.17
N PRO A 235 17.60 -13.56 -33.57
CA PRO A 235 18.11 -14.55 -32.64
C PRO A 235 19.43 -14.11 -31.97
N PRO A 236 19.79 -14.64 -30.78
CA PRO A 236 20.79 -14.07 -29.87
C PRO A 236 22.27 -14.34 -30.26
N ASN A 237 22.58 -14.69 -31.50
CA ASN A 237 23.88 -15.29 -31.85
C ASN A 237 24.91 -14.36 -32.52
N LEU A 238 24.69 -13.04 -32.54
CA LEU A 238 25.64 -12.10 -33.18
C LEU A 238 26.75 -11.57 -32.25
N LEU A 239 26.58 -11.63 -30.92
CA LEU A 239 27.62 -11.19 -29.97
C LEU A 239 28.71 -12.23 -29.65
N LYS A 240 28.50 -13.51 -30.04
CA LYS A 240 29.53 -14.56 -29.88
C LYS A 240 30.53 -14.65 -31.04
N ARG A 241 30.30 -13.96 -32.18
CA ARG A 241 31.22 -14.00 -33.34
C ARG A 241 32.24 -12.85 -33.41
N CYS A 242 32.10 -11.78 -32.61
CA CYS A 242 33.06 -10.66 -32.60
C CYS A 242 34.18 -10.78 -31.56
N LEU A 243 34.14 -11.76 -30.64
CA LEU A 243 35.11 -11.91 -29.56
C LEU A 243 36.09 -13.09 -29.73
N LEU A 244 36.09 -13.78 -30.88
CA LEU A 244 36.95 -14.95 -31.14
C LEU A 244 37.93 -14.80 -32.32
N THR A 245 38.13 -13.60 -32.86
CA THR A 245 39.05 -13.36 -34.00
C THR A 245 40.24 -12.45 -33.69
N LYS A 246 40.59 -12.23 -32.41
CA LYS A 246 41.73 -11.37 -32.02
C LYS A 246 42.72 -11.99 -31.03
N ALA A 247 42.85 -13.32 -31.02
CA ALA A 247 43.89 -14.03 -30.29
C ALA A 247 44.53 -15.13 -31.15
N SER A 248 45.20 -14.73 -32.23
CA SER A 248 46.24 -15.53 -32.90
C SER A 248 47.04 -14.64 -33.86
N ARG A 249 48.11 -14.05 -33.35
CA ARG A 249 49.38 -13.70 -34.03
C ARG A 249 50.33 -13.09 -33.00
#